data_AF-A0A2G8L6I5-F1
#
_entry.id   AF-A0A2G8L6I5-F1
#
_cell.length_a   1.000
_cell.length_b   1.000
_cell.length_c   1.000
_cell.angle_alpha   90.00
_cell.angle_beta   90.00
_cell.angle_gamma   90.00
#
_symmetry.space_group_name_H-M   'P 1'
#
loop_
_entity.id
_entity.type
_entity.pdbx_description
1 polymer ?
#
loop_
_entity_poly.entity_id
_entity_poly.type
_entity_poly.pdbx_seq_one_letter_code
_entity_poly.pdbx_strand_id
1 'polypeptide(L)'
;MVVNNGTGPVVPNGYRIQVHYNSYLEYSDEPMDSTRLRSETKKFILGNGEVIEGMELAISTMRQGELSKFLIAPEFAYGKYGCGKRIPPDSEILMEIELISFSSRPSAADFEGAIKKVRTEKEEGNRYFKQNEIRKAENKYVKALKFLDSLRLRDEEDEKEMRRLKLKLCLNIALTSIKLGQGRHVISQAKRALEIDPQSDKALYRLAKVRVCWCPSDC
;
A
#
# COMPACT_ATOMS: atom_id res chain seq x y z
N MET A 1 -17.89 7.93 16.42
CA MET A 1 -19.04 7.23 17.04
C MET A 1 -18.86 5.74 16.86
N VAL A 2 -18.87 4.97 17.96
CA VAL A 2 -18.83 3.51 17.88
C VAL A 2 -20.21 3.00 17.51
N VAL A 3 -20.28 2.17 16.47
CA VAL A 3 -21.52 1.52 16.00
C VAL A 3 -21.63 0.13 16.62
N ASN A 4 -20.58 -0.69 16.50
CA ASN A 4 -20.45 -1.97 17.18
C ASN A 4 -19.14 -1.99 17.97
N ASN A 5 -19.20 -2.40 19.24
CA ASN A 5 -18.01 -2.52 20.07
C ASN A 5 -17.15 -3.71 19.65
N GLY A 6 -15.83 -3.51 19.62
CA GLY A 6 -14.85 -4.58 19.50
C GLY A 6 -14.45 -5.17 20.86
N THR A 7 -13.52 -6.11 20.82
CA THR A 7 -12.99 -6.80 22.01
C THR A 7 -11.47 -6.76 22.06
N GLY A 8 -10.92 -7.03 23.24
CA GLY A 8 -9.46 -7.03 23.45
C GLY A 8 -8.87 -5.62 23.51
N PRO A 9 -7.54 -5.48 23.45
CA PRO A 9 -6.87 -4.18 23.51
C PRO A 9 -7.10 -3.36 22.24
N VAL A 10 -6.83 -2.06 22.34
CA VAL A 10 -6.70 -1.20 21.15
C VAL A 10 -5.52 -1.62 20.30
N VAL A 11 -5.55 -1.31 19.01
CA VAL A 11 -4.49 -1.73 18.07
C VAL A 11 -3.16 -1.04 18.41
N PRO A 12 -2.08 -1.80 18.68
CA PRO A 12 -0.76 -1.21 18.87
C PRO A 12 -0.18 -0.66 17.56
N ASN A 13 0.57 0.44 17.66
CA ASN A 13 1.28 1.01 16.51
C ASN A 13 2.27 -0.01 15.90
N GLY A 14 2.45 0.03 14.57
CA GLY A 14 3.35 -0.87 13.84
C GLY A 14 2.82 -2.30 13.66
N TYR A 15 1.60 -2.60 14.07
CA TYR A 15 0.96 -3.89 13.81
C TYR A 15 0.41 -3.96 12.40
N ARG A 16 0.35 -5.18 11.86
CA ARG A 16 -0.35 -5.43 10.60
C ARG A 16 -1.83 -5.54 10.88
N ILE A 17 -2.61 -4.72 10.20
CA ILE A 17 -4.07 -4.69 10.35
C ILE A 17 -4.79 -5.15 9.09
N GLN A 18 -6.04 -5.54 9.25
CA GLN A 18 -6.99 -5.82 8.19
C GLN A 18 -8.31 -5.10 8.51
N VAL A 19 -8.79 -4.28 7.58
CA VAL A 19 -10.00 -3.48 7.75
C VAL A 19 -10.94 -3.58 6.56
N HIS A 20 -12.23 -3.46 6.83
CA HIS A 20 -13.19 -2.95 5.86
C HIS A 20 -13.43 -1.47 6.16
N TYR A 21 -13.60 -0.67 5.12
CA TYR A 21 -14.09 0.70 5.25
C TYR A 21 -14.93 1.13 4.05
N ASN A 22 -15.75 2.15 4.32
CA ASN A 22 -16.40 3.03 3.36
C ASN A 22 -15.99 4.48 3.69
N SER A 23 -15.82 5.29 2.65
CA SER A 23 -15.52 6.73 2.79
C SER A 23 -16.48 7.54 1.95
N TYR A 24 -17.04 8.60 2.53
CA TYR A 24 -18.08 9.44 1.96
C TYR A 24 -17.64 10.89 1.98
N LEU A 25 -18.02 11.64 0.95
CA LEU A 25 -17.98 13.10 0.96
C LEU A 25 -19.28 13.63 1.56
N GLU A 26 -19.21 14.84 2.10
CA GLU A 26 -20.40 15.54 2.58
C GLU A 26 -21.47 15.62 1.48
N TYR A 27 -22.74 15.42 1.86
CA TYR A 27 -23.89 15.41 0.96
C TYR A 27 -23.91 14.31 -0.11
N SER A 28 -23.09 13.26 0.03
CA SER A 28 -23.11 12.10 -0.88
C SER A 28 -23.58 10.83 -0.18
N ASP A 29 -24.62 10.20 -0.73
CA ASP A 29 -25.12 8.90 -0.25
C ASP A 29 -24.26 7.73 -0.74
N GLU A 30 -23.47 7.93 -1.80
CA GLU A 30 -22.59 6.90 -2.36
C GLU A 30 -21.16 7.04 -1.82
N PRO A 31 -20.51 5.91 -1.46
CA PRO A 31 -19.14 5.96 -1.00
C PRO A 31 -18.18 6.26 -2.16
N MET A 32 -17.32 7.24 -1.96
CA MET A 32 -16.25 7.58 -2.90
C MET A 32 -15.20 6.46 -3.04
N ASP A 33 -14.95 5.74 -1.93
CA ASP A 33 -14.17 4.51 -1.91
C ASP A 33 -14.76 3.53 -0.89
N SER A 34 -14.85 2.26 -1.28
CA SER A 34 -15.34 1.17 -0.47
C SER A 34 -14.53 -0.10 -0.73
N THR A 35 -14.07 -0.72 0.35
CA THR A 35 -13.47 -2.05 0.31
C THR A 35 -14.50 -3.16 0.07
N ARG A 36 -15.77 -2.94 0.48
CA ARG A 36 -16.85 -3.91 0.28
C ARG A 36 -17.31 -3.95 -1.17
N LEU A 37 -17.40 -2.79 -1.83
CA LEU A 37 -17.67 -2.74 -3.28
C LEU A 37 -16.57 -3.42 -4.11
N ARG A 38 -15.35 -3.48 -3.57
CA ARG A 38 -14.21 -4.20 -4.18
C ARG A 38 -14.13 -5.67 -3.76
N SER A 39 -14.99 -6.12 -2.85
CA SER A 39 -14.94 -7.47 -2.26
C SER A 39 -13.55 -7.85 -1.69
N GLU A 40 -12.78 -6.86 -1.21
CA GLU A 40 -11.42 -7.07 -0.72
C GLU A 40 -11.12 -6.15 0.46
N THR A 41 -10.73 -6.73 1.60
CA THR A 41 -10.25 -5.95 2.76
C THR A 41 -8.95 -5.22 2.47
N LYS A 42 -8.77 -4.04 3.03
CA LYS A 42 -7.48 -3.34 3.02
C LYS A 42 -6.59 -3.90 4.13
N LYS A 43 -5.33 -4.20 3.79
CA LYS A 43 -4.29 -4.66 4.73
C LYS A 43 -3.10 -3.70 4.65
N PHE A 44 -2.61 -3.23 5.80
CA PHE A 44 -1.46 -2.32 5.88
C PHE A 44 -0.84 -2.37 7.28
N ILE A 45 0.31 -1.72 7.45
CA ILE A 45 0.93 -1.52 8.76
C ILE A 45 0.44 -0.19 9.35
N LEU A 46 -0.15 -0.24 10.55
CA LEU A 46 -0.60 0.97 11.25
C LEU A 46 0.61 1.87 11.59
N GLY A 47 0.51 3.15 11.26
CA GLY A 47 1.52 4.17 11.53
C GLY A 47 2.67 4.19 10.53
N ASN A 48 2.47 3.60 9.35
CA ASN A 48 3.47 3.53 8.28
C ASN A 48 3.14 4.47 7.11
N GLY A 49 2.11 5.34 7.26
CA GLY A 49 1.72 6.33 6.26
C GLY A 49 1.14 5.72 4.97
N GLU A 50 0.56 4.52 5.06
CA GLU A 50 -0.03 3.82 3.90
C GLU A 50 -1.45 4.30 3.56
N VAL A 51 -2.09 5.04 4.47
CA VAL A 51 -3.42 5.65 4.34
C VAL A 51 -3.37 7.08 4.88
N ILE A 52 -4.45 7.85 4.71
CA ILE A 52 -4.54 9.22 5.25
C ILE A 52 -4.38 9.22 6.79
N GLU A 53 -3.77 10.27 7.32
CA GLU A 53 -3.43 10.37 8.74
C GLU A 53 -4.64 10.17 9.65
N GLY A 54 -5.77 10.78 9.31
CA GLY A 54 -7.00 10.65 10.09
C GLY A 54 -7.53 9.22 10.17
N MET A 55 -7.29 8.39 9.15
CA MET A 55 -7.66 6.98 9.17
C MET A 55 -6.73 6.19 10.09
N GLU A 56 -5.42 6.48 10.12
CA GLU A 56 -4.49 5.84 11.07
C GLU A 56 -4.83 6.23 12.51
N LEU A 57 -5.09 7.51 12.77
CA LEU A 57 -5.51 8.00 14.08
C LEU A 57 -6.81 7.35 14.54
N ALA A 58 -7.82 7.28 13.66
CA ALA A 58 -9.09 6.61 13.96
C ALA A 58 -8.89 5.13 14.34
N ILE A 59 -8.12 4.38 13.54
CA ILE A 59 -7.89 2.96 13.79
C ILE A 59 -7.08 2.71 15.07
N SER A 60 -6.21 3.64 15.45
CA SER A 60 -5.42 3.53 16.69
C SER A 60 -6.30 3.51 17.96
N THR A 61 -7.55 3.99 17.88
CA THR A 61 -8.50 3.96 18.99
C THR A 61 -9.40 2.72 18.99
N MET A 62 -9.38 1.91 17.92
CA MET A 62 -10.31 0.80 17.71
C MET A 62 -9.84 -0.51 18.34
N ARG A 63 -10.79 -1.40 18.62
CA ARG A 63 -10.58 -2.78 19.08
C ARG A 63 -10.95 -3.79 17.99
N GLN A 64 -10.42 -5.02 18.08
CA GLN A 64 -10.73 -6.05 17.09
C GLN A 64 -12.25 -6.36 17.06
N GLY A 65 -12.83 -6.38 15.86
CA GLY A 65 -14.27 -6.56 15.62
C GLY A 65 -15.09 -5.27 15.72
N GLU A 66 -14.47 -4.13 16.07
CA GLU A 66 -15.18 -2.86 16.20
C GLU A 66 -15.61 -2.30 14.84
N LEU A 67 -16.82 -1.74 14.79
CA LEU A 67 -17.32 -0.91 13.70
C LEU A 67 -17.54 0.51 14.22
N SER A 68 -16.88 1.49 13.64
CA SER A 68 -16.92 2.88 14.10
C SER A 68 -16.98 3.86 12.92
N LYS A 69 -17.68 4.99 13.14
CA LYS A 69 -17.74 6.12 12.21
C LYS A 69 -16.89 7.29 12.71
N PHE A 70 -16.10 7.86 11.82
CA PHE A 70 -15.20 8.98 12.10
C PHE A 70 -15.43 10.08 11.06
N LEU A 71 -15.62 11.31 11.54
CA LEU A 71 -15.57 12.48 10.68
C LEU A 71 -14.14 13.01 10.70
N ILE A 72 -13.48 12.97 9.55
CA ILE A 72 -12.07 13.35 9.41
C ILE A 72 -12.01 14.75 8.82
N ALA A 73 -11.45 15.67 9.60
CA ALA A 73 -11.23 17.05 9.18
C ALA A 73 -10.22 17.12 8.01
N PRO A 74 -10.28 18.16 7.17
CA PRO A 74 -9.50 18.20 5.94
C PRO A 74 -7.99 18.09 6.18
N GLU A 75 -7.47 18.63 7.28
CA GLU A 75 -6.05 18.62 7.63
C GLU A 75 -5.51 17.19 7.83
N PHE A 76 -6.37 16.26 8.25
CA PHE A 76 -6.05 14.85 8.46
C PHE A 76 -6.47 13.96 7.27
N ALA A 77 -6.98 14.56 6.19
CA ALA A 77 -7.42 13.88 4.99
C ALA A 77 -6.61 14.36 3.75
N TYR A 78 -7.20 15.21 2.93
CA TYR A 78 -6.61 15.68 1.66
C TYR A 78 -6.30 17.20 1.64
N GLY A 79 -6.68 17.90 2.70
CA GLY A 79 -6.44 19.33 2.93
C GLY A 79 -6.91 20.24 1.79
N LYS A 80 -6.31 21.44 1.75
CA LYS A 80 -6.57 22.51 0.78
C LYS A 80 -6.36 22.17 -0.69
N TYR A 81 -5.82 21.00 -1.00
CA TYR A 81 -5.58 20.59 -2.39
C TYR A 81 -6.55 19.53 -2.87
N GLY A 82 -7.24 18.82 -1.96
CA GLY A 82 -8.09 17.70 -2.32
C GLY A 82 -7.31 16.58 -3.02
N CYS A 83 -8.00 15.83 -3.88
CA CYS A 83 -7.43 14.70 -4.62
C CYS A 83 -8.01 14.61 -6.04
N GLY A 84 -7.33 15.27 -6.99
CA GLY A 84 -7.73 15.30 -8.39
C GLY A 84 -9.14 15.86 -8.56
N LYS A 85 -9.93 15.30 -9.48
CA LYS A 85 -11.34 15.67 -9.67
C LYS A 85 -12.30 14.97 -8.70
N ARG A 86 -11.79 14.08 -7.84
CA ARG A 86 -12.61 13.18 -7.01
C ARG A 86 -12.92 13.79 -5.64
N ILE A 87 -11.96 14.52 -5.07
CA ILE A 87 -12.07 15.11 -3.74
C ILE A 87 -11.79 16.60 -3.89
N PRO A 88 -12.79 17.46 -3.65
CA PRO A 88 -12.57 18.90 -3.63
C PRO A 88 -11.54 19.31 -2.55
N PRO A 89 -10.92 20.49 -2.69
CA PRO A 89 -10.21 21.16 -1.60
C PRO A 89 -11.05 21.22 -0.32
N ASP A 90 -10.37 21.15 0.83
CA ASP A 90 -10.96 21.39 2.16
C ASP A 90 -12.19 20.52 2.48
N SER A 91 -12.26 19.33 1.89
CA SER A 91 -13.37 18.39 2.13
C SER A 91 -13.17 17.59 3.40
N GLU A 92 -14.21 17.55 4.23
CA GLU A 92 -14.34 16.58 5.32
C GLU A 92 -14.69 15.20 4.76
N ILE A 93 -14.15 14.15 5.38
CA ILE A 93 -14.39 12.76 4.96
C ILE A 93 -15.07 12.00 6.10
N LEU A 94 -16.29 11.52 5.86
CA LEU A 94 -16.92 10.58 6.77
C LEU A 94 -16.43 9.17 6.44
N MET A 95 -15.75 8.53 7.39
CA MET A 95 -15.29 7.15 7.26
C MET A 95 -16.06 6.22 8.20
N GLU A 96 -16.59 5.14 7.65
CA GLU A 96 -17.08 4.00 8.42
C GLU A 96 -16.06 2.88 8.31
N ILE A 97 -15.50 2.45 9.44
CA ILE A 97 -14.38 1.51 9.50
C ILE A 97 -14.79 0.32 10.36
N GLU A 98 -14.59 -0.89 9.83
CA GLU A 98 -14.67 -2.16 10.55
C GLU A 98 -13.26 -2.75 10.69
N LEU A 99 -12.79 -2.89 11.93
CA LEU A 99 -11.50 -3.50 12.22
C LEU A 99 -11.65 -5.03 12.32
N ILE A 100 -11.23 -5.73 11.27
CA ILE A 100 -11.41 -7.19 11.16
C ILE A 100 -10.41 -7.94 12.06
N SER A 101 -9.13 -7.62 11.93
CA SER A 101 -8.08 -8.25 12.72
C SER A 101 -6.80 -7.42 12.73
N PHE A 102 -5.95 -7.66 13.73
CA PHE A 102 -4.59 -7.18 13.76
C PHE A 102 -3.65 -8.24 14.32
N SER A 103 -2.39 -8.17 13.92
CA SER A 103 -1.34 -9.07 14.39
C SER A 103 0.00 -8.35 14.42
N SER A 104 0.87 -8.76 15.35
CA SER A 104 2.23 -8.27 15.35
C SER A 104 2.88 -8.61 14.02
N ARG A 105 3.67 -7.68 13.48
CA ARG A 105 4.56 -8.02 12.36
C ARG A 105 5.47 -9.18 12.78
N PRO A 106 5.68 -10.18 11.92
CA PRO A 106 6.68 -11.20 12.21
C PRO A 106 8.02 -10.50 12.46
N SER A 107 8.57 -10.73 13.65
CA SER A 107 9.95 -10.35 13.95
C SER A 107 10.86 -11.12 13.01
N ALA A 108 11.81 -10.44 12.38
CA ALA A 108 12.85 -11.08 11.60
C ALA A 108 13.90 -11.73 12.52
N ALA A 109 13.48 -12.55 13.49
CA ALA A 109 14.39 -13.34 14.33
C ALA A 109 15.35 -14.15 13.43
N ASP A 110 14.82 -14.68 12.33
CA ASP A 110 15.58 -15.24 11.20
C ASP A 110 15.48 -14.31 9.96
N PHE A 111 16.09 -13.13 10.04
CA PHE A 111 16.16 -12.19 8.92
C PHE A 111 16.83 -12.83 7.70
N GLU A 112 17.92 -13.57 7.90
CA GLU A 112 18.65 -14.22 6.82
C GLU A 112 17.77 -15.23 6.07
N GLY A 113 17.04 -16.09 6.78
CA GLY A 113 16.08 -17.02 6.15
C GLY A 113 14.95 -16.29 5.42
N ALA A 114 14.46 -15.17 5.97
CA ALA A 114 13.46 -14.33 5.32
C ALA A 114 14.01 -13.70 4.02
N ILE A 115 15.22 -13.17 4.04
CA ILE A 115 15.90 -12.61 2.88
C ILE A 115 16.17 -13.70 1.83
N LYS A 116 16.63 -14.88 2.25
CA LYS A 116 16.83 -16.03 1.36
C LYS A 116 15.54 -16.37 0.62
N LYS A 117 14.41 -16.47 1.33
CA LYS A 117 13.08 -16.71 0.73
C LYS A 117 12.69 -15.64 -0.29
N VAL A 118 12.94 -14.37 0.01
CA VAL A 118 12.68 -13.24 -0.91
C VAL A 118 13.56 -13.33 -2.16
N ARG A 119 14.84 -13.65 -1.99
CA ARG A 119 15.79 -13.84 -3.10
C ARG A 119 15.33 -14.98 -4.01
N THR A 120 14.88 -16.11 -3.44
CA THR A 120 14.31 -17.23 -4.20
C THR A 120 13.07 -16.83 -4.99
N GLU A 121 12.07 -16.18 -4.37
CA GLU A 121 10.85 -15.74 -5.08
C GLU A 121 11.20 -14.73 -6.20
N LYS A 122 12.17 -13.84 -5.97
CA LYS A 122 12.69 -12.91 -7.00
C LYS A 122 13.37 -13.65 -8.15
N GLU A 123 14.17 -14.67 -7.87
CA GLU A 123 14.85 -15.47 -8.90
C GLU A 123 13.87 -16.28 -9.75
N GLU A 124 12.83 -16.85 -9.13
CA GLU A 124 11.73 -17.47 -9.86
C GLU A 124 10.97 -16.47 -10.72
N GLY A 125 10.73 -15.25 -10.20
CA GLY A 125 10.18 -14.16 -10.98
C GLY A 125 11.04 -13.81 -12.20
N ASN A 126 12.37 -13.73 -12.03
CA ASN A 126 13.31 -13.52 -13.14
C ASN A 126 13.25 -14.65 -14.17
N ARG A 127 13.11 -15.90 -13.73
CA ARG A 127 12.96 -17.06 -14.62
C ARG A 127 11.69 -16.97 -15.45
N TYR A 128 10.53 -16.71 -14.82
CA TYR A 128 9.27 -16.50 -15.55
C TYR A 128 9.33 -15.31 -16.51
N PHE A 129 10.00 -14.23 -16.11
CA PHE A 129 10.19 -13.06 -16.97
C PHE A 129 10.97 -13.41 -18.25
N LYS A 130 12.05 -14.19 -18.11
CA LYS A 130 12.84 -14.67 -19.26
C LYS A 130 12.04 -15.62 -20.17
N GLN A 131 11.13 -16.40 -19.60
CA GLN A 131 10.20 -17.28 -20.33
C GLN A 131 9.00 -16.53 -20.94
N ASN A 132 8.98 -15.19 -20.87
CA ASN A 132 7.88 -14.34 -21.31
C ASN A 132 6.55 -14.58 -20.58
N GLU A 133 6.56 -15.30 -19.45
CA GLU A 133 5.40 -15.52 -18.59
C GLU A 133 5.19 -14.34 -17.63
N ILE A 134 4.88 -13.17 -18.19
CA ILE A 134 4.95 -11.88 -17.47
C ILE A 134 4.04 -11.83 -16.23
N ARG A 135 2.81 -12.36 -16.30
CA ARG A 135 1.89 -12.40 -15.15
C ARG A 135 2.43 -13.25 -14.00
N LYS A 136 3.06 -14.39 -14.30
CA LYS A 136 3.68 -15.24 -13.26
C LYS A 136 4.87 -14.54 -12.62
N ALA A 137 5.68 -13.83 -13.43
CA ALA A 137 6.78 -13.02 -12.94
C ALA A 137 6.29 -11.91 -12.00
N GLU A 138 5.27 -11.15 -12.41
CA GLU A 138 4.67 -10.08 -11.59
C GLU A 138 4.17 -10.63 -10.25
N ASN A 139 3.41 -11.73 -10.26
CA ASN A 139 2.92 -12.37 -9.04
C ASN A 139 4.05 -12.74 -8.07
N LYS A 140 5.18 -13.25 -8.59
CA LYS A 140 6.35 -13.60 -7.78
C LYS A 140 7.00 -12.38 -7.15
N TYR A 141 7.23 -11.32 -7.93
CA TYR A 141 7.82 -10.09 -7.39
C TYR A 141 6.91 -9.40 -6.37
N VAL A 142 5.60 -9.31 -6.65
CA VAL A 142 4.62 -8.71 -5.74
C VAL A 142 4.54 -9.50 -4.44
N LYS A 143 4.55 -10.83 -4.50
CA LYS A 143 4.57 -11.69 -3.31
C LYS A 143 5.83 -11.48 -2.47
N ALA A 144 7.00 -11.40 -3.12
CA ALA A 144 8.26 -11.14 -2.45
C ALA A 144 8.27 -9.76 -1.75
N LEU A 145 7.77 -8.72 -2.44
CA LEU A 145 7.70 -7.37 -1.89
C LEU A 145 6.72 -7.28 -0.71
N LYS A 146 5.53 -7.87 -0.83
CA LYS A 146 4.55 -7.95 0.27
C LYS A 146 5.10 -8.67 1.50
N PHE A 147 5.93 -9.71 1.29
CA PHE A 147 6.58 -10.41 2.39
C PHE A 147 7.62 -9.52 3.07
N LEU A 148 8.50 -8.85 2.32
CA LEU A 148 9.46 -7.88 2.87
C LEU A 148 8.77 -6.75 3.64
N ASP A 149 7.72 -6.15 3.06
CA ASP A 149 6.97 -5.05 3.71
C ASP A 149 6.37 -5.50 5.05
N SER A 150 6.04 -6.79 5.20
CA SER A 150 5.49 -7.32 6.45
C SER A 150 6.50 -7.53 7.58
N LEU A 151 7.80 -7.63 7.29
CA LEU A 151 8.82 -7.95 8.30
C LEU A 151 9.11 -6.76 9.21
N ARG A 152 9.14 -6.97 10.53
CA ARG A 152 9.71 -5.99 11.46
C ARG A 152 11.22 -6.21 11.55
N LEU A 153 11.96 -5.15 11.27
CA LEU A 153 13.41 -5.12 11.27
C LEU A 153 13.97 -4.94 12.68
N ARG A 154 15.19 -5.41 12.90
CA ARG A 154 15.86 -5.40 14.21
C ARG A 154 16.83 -4.24 14.35
N ASP A 155 17.56 -3.94 13.28
CA ASP A 155 18.62 -2.93 13.25
C ASP A 155 18.70 -2.21 11.89
N GLU A 156 19.57 -1.19 11.84
CA GLU A 156 19.78 -0.35 10.66
C GLU A 156 20.43 -1.09 9.48
N GLU A 157 21.17 -2.18 9.72
CA GLU A 157 21.83 -2.92 8.65
C GLU A 157 20.82 -3.81 7.92
N ASP A 158 19.96 -4.50 8.67
CA ASP A 158 18.80 -5.22 8.14
C ASP A 158 17.89 -4.25 7.33
N GLU A 159 17.74 -2.99 7.77
CA GLU A 159 17.05 -1.92 7.03
C GLU A 159 17.69 -1.60 5.69
N LYS A 160 19.01 -1.39 5.63
CA LYS A 160 19.72 -1.10 4.38
C LYS A 160 19.61 -2.24 3.40
N GLU A 161 19.78 -3.48 3.85
CA GLU A 161 19.63 -4.65 2.98
C GLU A 161 18.20 -4.78 2.45
N MET A 162 17.20 -4.62 3.33
CA MET A 162 15.80 -4.64 2.92
C MET A 162 15.51 -3.55 1.88
N ARG A 163 15.98 -2.31 2.07
CA ARG A 163 15.80 -1.21 1.11
C ARG A 163 16.38 -1.56 -0.26
N ARG A 164 17.59 -2.14 -0.31
CA ARG A 164 18.23 -2.58 -1.56
C ARG A 164 17.39 -3.63 -2.30
N LEU A 165 16.78 -4.57 -1.57
CA LEU A 165 15.91 -5.59 -2.18
C LEU A 165 14.56 -5.02 -2.63
N LYS A 166 13.94 -4.15 -1.82
CA LYS A 166 12.72 -3.44 -2.20
C LYS A 166 12.90 -2.64 -3.47
N LEU A 167 14.00 -1.90 -3.61
CA LEU A 167 14.33 -1.17 -4.84
C LEU A 167 14.34 -2.11 -6.05
N LYS A 168 15.07 -3.23 -5.98
CA LYS A 168 15.14 -4.20 -7.09
C LYS A 168 13.76 -4.77 -7.45
N LEU A 169 12.93 -5.09 -6.46
CA LEU A 169 11.58 -5.62 -6.67
C LEU A 169 10.63 -4.57 -7.27
N CYS A 170 10.59 -3.35 -6.73
CA CYS A 170 9.80 -2.24 -7.27
C CYS A 170 10.15 -1.98 -8.74
N LEU A 171 11.45 -1.99 -9.07
CA LEU A 171 11.92 -1.86 -10.44
C LEU A 171 11.43 -3.02 -11.33
N ASN A 172 11.54 -4.26 -10.86
CA ASN A 172 11.08 -5.42 -11.63
C ASN A 172 9.56 -5.43 -11.83
N ILE A 173 8.78 -5.08 -10.81
CA ILE A 173 7.31 -4.96 -10.92
C ILE A 173 6.94 -3.85 -11.90
N ALA A 174 7.57 -2.67 -11.80
CA ALA A 174 7.33 -1.59 -12.75
C ALA A 174 7.59 -2.04 -14.21
N LEU A 175 8.62 -2.86 -14.43
CA LEU A 175 8.90 -3.41 -15.76
C LEU A 175 7.86 -4.44 -16.23
N THR A 176 7.40 -5.34 -15.35
CA THR A 176 6.33 -6.30 -15.69
C THR A 176 5.02 -5.58 -15.96
N SER A 177 4.68 -4.58 -15.15
CA SER A 177 3.47 -3.78 -15.32
C SER A 177 3.50 -2.94 -16.61
N ILE A 178 4.67 -2.48 -17.08
CA ILE A 178 4.81 -1.89 -18.44
C ILE A 178 4.43 -2.92 -19.50
N LYS A 179 4.98 -4.13 -19.43
CA LYS A 179 4.70 -5.20 -20.41
C LYS A 179 3.24 -5.65 -20.40
N LEU A 180 2.54 -5.49 -19.27
CA LEU A 180 1.12 -5.84 -19.12
C LEU A 180 0.18 -4.67 -19.41
N GLY A 181 0.70 -3.48 -19.75
CA GLY A 181 -0.13 -2.29 -19.95
C GLY A 181 -0.88 -1.90 -18.68
N GLN A 182 -0.20 -1.84 -17.53
CA GLN A 182 -0.80 -1.44 -16.25
C GLN A 182 -0.19 -0.11 -15.77
N GLY A 183 -0.48 0.99 -16.47
CA GLY A 183 0.18 2.29 -16.22
C GLY A 183 0.12 2.77 -14.77
N ARG A 184 -1.02 2.57 -14.08
CA ARG A 184 -1.18 2.93 -12.65
C ARG A 184 -0.17 2.19 -11.75
N HIS A 185 0.02 0.88 -11.96
CA HIS A 185 0.99 0.09 -11.19
C HIS A 185 2.43 0.53 -11.48
N VAL A 186 2.75 0.87 -12.73
CA VAL A 186 4.09 1.38 -13.06
C VAL A 186 4.39 2.66 -12.30
N ILE A 187 3.46 3.62 -12.30
CA ILE A 187 3.64 4.90 -11.58
C ILE A 187 3.83 4.65 -10.08
N SER A 188 2.97 3.81 -9.49
CA SER A 188 3.05 3.48 -8.07
C SER A 188 4.41 2.86 -7.70
N GLN A 189 4.86 1.83 -8.42
CA GLN A 189 6.11 1.15 -8.07
C GLN A 189 7.36 1.96 -8.42
N ALA A 190 7.33 2.78 -9.47
CA ALA A 190 8.45 3.65 -9.80
C ALA A 190 8.61 4.80 -8.79
N LYS A 191 7.51 5.36 -8.27
CA LYS A 191 7.58 6.34 -7.17
C LYS A 191 8.19 5.72 -5.90
N ARG A 192 7.73 4.54 -5.51
CA ARG A 192 8.33 3.78 -4.39
C ARG A 192 9.82 3.49 -4.59
N ALA A 193 10.25 3.25 -5.83
CA ALA A 193 11.68 3.09 -6.14
C ALA A 193 12.46 4.40 -5.94
N LEU A 194 11.89 5.54 -6.34
CA LEU A 194 12.50 6.87 -6.18
C LEU A 194 12.54 7.36 -4.73
N GLU A 195 11.59 6.93 -3.89
CA GLU A 195 11.66 7.15 -2.43
C GLU A 195 12.89 6.47 -1.81
N ILE A 196 13.34 5.35 -2.38
CA ILE A 196 14.53 4.62 -1.92
C ILE A 196 15.81 5.14 -2.59
N ASP A 197 15.76 5.37 -3.90
CA ASP A 197 16.86 5.85 -4.72
C ASP A 197 16.35 6.95 -5.68
N PRO A 198 16.41 8.23 -5.26
CA PRO A 198 15.94 9.36 -6.05
C PRO A 198 16.63 9.52 -7.41
N GLN A 199 17.84 8.96 -7.58
CA GLN A 199 18.62 9.04 -8.81
C GLN A 199 18.47 7.78 -9.69
N SER A 200 17.50 6.92 -9.40
CA SER A 200 17.34 5.67 -10.16
C SER A 200 16.92 5.92 -11.62
N ASP A 201 17.88 5.86 -12.55
CA ASP A 201 17.64 6.00 -13.99
C ASP A 201 16.53 5.09 -14.50
N LYS A 202 16.49 3.84 -13.98
CA LYS A 202 15.49 2.84 -14.34
C LYS A 202 14.09 3.24 -13.88
N ALA A 203 13.94 3.88 -12.72
CA ALA A 203 12.64 4.33 -12.24
C ALA A 203 12.14 5.54 -13.05
N LEU A 204 13.03 6.52 -13.28
CA LEU A 204 12.75 7.72 -14.08
C LEU A 204 12.35 7.35 -15.52
N TYR A 205 13.12 6.48 -16.18
CA TYR A 205 12.82 6.00 -17.52
C TYR A 205 11.44 5.32 -17.61
N ARG A 206 11.09 4.49 -16.61
CA ARG A 206 9.80 3.79 -16.59
C ARG A 206 8.61 4.73 -16.39
N LEU A 207 8.77 5.76 -15.55
CA LEU A 207 7.76 6.82 -15.42
C LEU A 207 7.58 7.60 -16.72
N ALA A 208 8.69 7.98 -17.37
CA ALA A 208 8.66 8.67 -18.65
C ALA A 208 7.93 7.83 -19.72
N LYS A 209 8.22 6.53 -19.79
CA LYS A 209 7.57 5.62 -20.73
C LYS A 209 6.06 5.55 -20.55
N VAL A 210 5.55 5.57 -19.32
CA VAL A 210 4.10 5.61 -19.07
C VAL A 210 3.52 6.94 -19.50
N ARG A 211 4.16 8.07 -19.17
CA ARG A 211 3.67 9.39 -19.60
C ARG A 211 3.56 9.51 -21.12
N VAL A 212 4.50 8.93 -21.87
CA VAL A 212 4.49 8.95 -23.34
C VAL A 212 3.46 8.00 -23.92
N CYS A 213 3.38 6.76 -23.43
CA CYS A 213 2.49 5.75 -24.00
C CYS A 213 1.04 5.84 -23.49
N TRP A 214 0.82 6.49 -22.34
CA TRP A 214 -0.46 6.55 -21.61
C TRP A 214 -0.82 8.01 -21.25
N CYS A 215 -0.48 8.95 -22.13
CA CYS A 215 -1.02 10.30 -22.05
C CYS A 215 -2.50 10.26 -22.47
N PRO A 216 -3.45 10.68 -21.63
CA PRO A 216 -4.79 10.99 -22.09
C PRO A 216 -4.73 12.32 -22.82
N SER A 217 -4.28 12.30 -24.07
CA SER A 217 -4.44 13.45 -24.97
C SER A 217 -5.87 13.55 -25.55
N ASP A 218 -6.76 12.64 -25.15
CA ASP A 218 -8.18 12.62 -25.51
C ASP A 218 -9.09 12.52 -24.26
N CYS A 219 -9.02 13.52 -23.38
CA CYS A 219 -10.02 13.78 -22.32
C CYS A 219 -10.21 15.29 -22.13
#